data_AF-A0A2I2A5B8-F1
#
_entry.id   AF-A0A2I2A5B8-F1
#
_cell.length_a   1.000
_cell.length_b   1.000
_cell.length_c   1.000
_cell.angle_alpha   90.00
_cell.angle_beta   90.00
_cell.angle_gamma   90.00
#
_symmetry.space_group_name_H-M   'P 1'
#
loop_
_entity.id
_entity.type
_entity.pdbx_description
1 polymer ?
#
loop_
_entity_poly.entity_id
_entity_poly.type
_entity_poly.pdbx_seq_one_letter_code
_entity_poly.pdbx_strand_id
1 'polypeptide(L)'
;MGLSRGALLFISLTALLLLGCEADKETWPAETSNTADTTSATDTSETGTTTGDTTAEIKSLTITAVDPYISEAQFCIDTNKNGSCDQGTDPYSTEDTDNPGQYTFQDYTPTTDLPILTVKAGMHNGKDYALELKGTVTANSETAVINPATTATHDKGVTGAEWVAILNQFSDQFGTVLTEADLTVDPLADLYDQDHAELSSANISRLRMQMTSYAILRILQSTQSFRDLTGTTLIASATSGEGDGDSEDKLYKIMEQLSEAANKAVDPAAFTLFLNDTAYTNIPITVRPALTTKDFSATAMTLIDHITELAYKQSSTHAGNLTAIIDIITPELVHIVSRTTQIAKRYFAANHQAEFAEDTKLNRDVLSVMNDDSHMKEGINCTSGYFEINTDSKMLCIETTATTTIP
;
A
#
# COMPACT_ATOMS: atom_id res chain seq x y z
N MET A 1 -58.86 50.01 12.79
CA MET A 1 -58.19 50.75 11.70
C MET A 1 -56.77 50.21 11.64
N GLY A 2 -56.36 49.30 10.76
CA GLY A 2 -56.71 49.07 9.36
C GLY A 2 -55.48 49.39 8.52
N LEU A 3 -54.62 48.40 8.24
CA LEU A 3 -53.47 48.41 7.30
C LEU A 3 -53.15 46.92 7.00
N SER A 4 -53.60 46.32 5.88
CA SER A 4 -53.04 46.36 4.50
C SER A 4 -51.62 45.78 4.42
N ARG A 5 -51.45 44.49 4.05
CA ARG A 5 -51.22 43.92 2.70
C ARG A 5 -49.89 44.33 2.01
N GLY A 6 -49.11 43.33 1.62
CA GLY A 6 -48.01 43.36 0.65
C GLY A 6 -46.67 42.96 1.29
N ALA A 7 -45.86 42.02 0.79
CA ALA A 7 -45.87 41.25 -0.45
C ALA A 7 -45.07 39.94 -0.22
N LEU A 8 -45.55 38.82 -0.76
CA LEU A 8 -44.79 37.58 -0.89
C LEU A 8 -43.78 37.74 -2.04
N LEU A 9 -42.50 37.55 -1.76
CA LEU A 9 -41.47 37.38 -2.79
C LEU A 9 -41.26 35.88 -2.99
N PHE A 10 -41.77 35.35 -4.11
CA PHE A 10 -41.42 34.01 -4.60
C PHE A 10 -40.09 34.10 -5.35
N ILE A 11 -39.03 33.50 -4.80
CA ILE A 11 -37.78 33.29 -5.53
C ILE A 11 -37.88 31.92 -6.21
N SER A 12 -38.01 31.95 -7.53
CA SER A 12 -37.93 30.81 -8.43
C SER A 12 -36.50 30.27 -8.45
N LEU A 13 -36.29 29.06 -7.93
CA LEU A 13 -35.03 28.34 -8.05
C LEU A 13 -35.04 27.56 -9.37
N THR A 14 -34.36 28.10 -10.39
CA THR A 14 -34.16 27.42 -11.67
C THR A 14 -33.12 26.31 -11.47
N ALA A 15 -33.54 25.07 -11.68
CA ALA A 15 -32.63 23.92 -11.73
C ALA A 15 -31.74 24.05 -12.98
N LEU A 16 -30.45 24.29 -12.78
CA LEU A 16 -29.44 24.23 -13.83
C LEU A 16 -29.02 22.77 -13.99
N LEU A 17 -29.59 22.09 -14.99
CA LEU A 17 -29.15 20.78 -15.47
C LEU A 17 -27.81 20.96 -16.19
N LEU A 18 -26.71 20.56 -15.53
CA LEU A 18 -25.42 20.35 -16.16
C LEU A 18 -25.42 18.93 -16.74
N LEU A 19 -25.41 18.87 -18.07
CA LEU A 19 -25.13 17.68 -18.86
C LEU A 19 -23.69 17.25 -18.57
N GLY A 20 -23.51 16.05 -18.02
CA GLY A 20 -22.21 15.39 -17.96
C GLY A 20 -21.79 14.96 -19.36
N CYS A 21 -20.56 15.30 -19.74
CA CYS A 21 -19.86 14.62 -20.83
C CYS A 21 -19.60 13.18 -20.39
N GLU A 22 -20.26 12.24 -21.05
CA GLU A 22 -19.83 10.84 -21.10
C GLU A 22 -18.49 10.82 -21.85
N ALA A 23 -17.42 10.42 -21.16
CA ALA A 23 -16.19 9.99 -21.81
C ALA A 23 -16.39 8.53 -22.21
N ASP A 24 -16.30 8.28 -23.51
CA ASP A 24 -16.47 6.99 -24.15
C ASP A 24 -15.56 5.92 -23.50
N LYS A 25 -16.17 4.84 -23.03
CA LYS A 25 -15.46 3.60 -22.70
C LYS A 25 -15.10 2.90 -24.02
N GLU A 26 -13.91 3.19 -24.53
CA GLU A 26 -13.38 2.51 -25.70
C GLU A 26 -12.76 1.16 -25.30
N THR A 27 -13.18 0.13 -26.01
CA THR A 27 -12.83 -1.29 -25.84
C THR A 27 -11.38 -1.57 -26.23
N TRP A 28 -10.66 -2.29 -25.37
CA TRP A 28 -9.31 -2.79 -25.64
C TRP A 28 -9.32 -3.93 -26.67
N PRO A 29 -8.35 -4.00 -27.60
CA PRO A 29 -8.23 -5.13 -28.52
C PRO A 29 -7.52 -6.32 -27.87
N ALA A 30 -8.05 -7.50 -28.15
CA ALA A 30 -7.58 -8.81 -27.69
C ALA A 30 -6.21 -9.19 -28.26
N GLU A 31 -5.47 -9.98 -27.46
CA GLU A 31 -4.19 -10.59 -27.76
C GLU A 31 -4.17 -11.34 -29.11
N THR A 32 -3.23 -10.99 -29.98
CA THR A 32 -2.91 -11.81 -31.16
C THR A 32 -1.78 -12.78 -30.84
N SER A 33 -2.15 -14.02 -30.52
CA SER A 33 -1.21 -15.16 -30.49
C SER A 33 -0.83 -15.51 -31.93
N ASN A 34 0.45 -15.40 -32.28
CA ASN A 34 0.99 -15.99 -33.51
C ASN A 34 1.83 -17.22 -33.15
N THR A 35 1.16 -18.36 -33.22
CA THR A 35 1.78 -19.69 -33.31
C THR A 35 2.32 -19.87 -34.74
N ALA A 36 3.64 -19.89 -34.90
CA ALA A 36 4.27 -20.34 -36.13
C ALA A 36 5.08 -21.60 -35.84
N ASP A 37 4.42 -22.72 -36.16
CA ASP A 37 4.95 -24.07 -36.27
C ASP A 37 5.97 -24.15 -37.42
N THR A 38 7.12 -24.80 -37.21
CA THR A 38 7.94 -25.30 -38.31
C THR A 38 8.80 -26.48 -37.86
N THR A 39 8.34 -27.67 -38.20
CA THR A 39 9.11 -28.93 -38.21
C THR A 39 10.00 -29.03 -39.45
N SER A 40 11.30 -29.35 -39.30
CA SER A 40 11.93 -30.60 -39.80
C SER A 40 13.47 -30.58 -39.91
N ALA A 41 14.03 -31.67 -39.38
CA ALA A 41 15.15 -32.49 -39.90
C ALA A 41 16.63 -32.01 -39.86
N THR A 42 17.36 -32.71 -38.98
CA THR A 42 18.75 -33.21 -38.97
C THR A 42 19.56 -33.18 -40.27
N ASP A 43 20.83 -32.71 -40.25
CA ASP A 43 22.05 -33.57 -40.26
C ASP A 43 23.40 -32.80 -40.09
N THR A 44 24.33 -33.54 -39.48
CA THR A 44 25.79 -33.46 -39.20
C THR A 44 26.79 -32.39 -39.74
N SER A 45 27.74 -32.12 -38.82
CA SER A 45 29.21 -31.94 -38.94
C SER A 45 29.87 -30.57 -39.23
N GLU A 46 30.58 -30.12 -38.19
CA GLU A 46 31.97 -29.59 -38.18
C GLU A 46 32.37 -28.46 -39.15
N THR A 47 32.64 -27.27 -38.61
CA THR A 47 34.00 -26.75 -38.30
C THR A 47 34.01 -25.23 -38.42
N GLY A 48 34.46 -24.55 -37.36
CA GLY A 48 35.14 -23.26 -37.48
C GLY A 48 34.24 -22.02 -37.41
N THR A 49 34.23 -21.38 -36.26
CA THR A 49 34.86 -20.06 -36.00
C THR A 49 34.28 -19.56 -34.69
N THR A 50 35.11 -19.50 -33.66
CA THR A 50 34.79 -18.81 -32.39
C THR A 50 34.72 -17.32 -32.68
N THR A 51 33.59 -16.87 -33.18
CA THR A 51 33.18 -15.47 -33.08
C THR A 51 32.71 -15.30 -31.65
N GLY A 52 33.37 -14.42 -30.89
CA GLY A 52 32.97 -14.12 -29.52
C GLY A 52 31.50 -13.77 -29.48
N ASP A 53 30.70 -14.65 -28.88
CA ASP A 53 29.32 -14.37 -28.51
C ASP A 53 29.38 -13.41 -27.32
N THR A 54 29.65 -12.14 -27.60
CA THR A 54 29.18 -11.07 -26.75
C THR A 54 27.68 -10.94 -27.01
N THR A 55 26.92 -11.91 -26.50
CA THR A 55 25.50 -11.70 -26.24
C THR A 55 25.48 -10.53 -25.28
N ALA A 56 25.19 -9.33 -25.81
CA ALA A 56 25.02 -8.15 -24.99
C ALA A 56 23.93 -8.51 -23.98
N GLU A 57 24.29 -8.53 -22.70
CA GLU A 57 23.35 -8.75 -21.62
C GLU A 57 22.21 -7.74 -21.81
N ILE A 58 21.01 -8.25 -22.08
CA ILE A 58 19.84 -7.42 -22.26
C ILE A 58 19.46 -6.93 -20.88
N LYS A 59 19.84 -5.70 -20.56
CA LYS A 59 19.58 -5.09 -19.25
C LYS A 59 18.12 -4.70 -19.17
N SER A 60 17.48 -5.11 -18.07
CA SER A 60 16.11 -4.73 -17.72
C SER A 60 16.12 -3.99 -16.39
N LEU A 61 15.19 -3.06 -16.23
CA LEU A 61 14.95 -2.37 -14.97
C LEU A 61 13.85 -3.11 -14.23
N THR A 62 14.13 -3.54 -13.01
CA THR A 62 13.13 -4.07 -12.09
C THR A 62 12.80 -3.02 -11.05
N ILE A 63 11.52 -2.83 -10.78
CA ILE A 63 11.06 -1.98 -9.68
C ILE A 63 10.34 -2.83 -8.64
N THR A 64 10.42 -2.40 -7.38
CA THR A 64 9.67 -3.00 -6.28
C THR A 64 8.70 -1.97 -5.72
N ALA A 65 7.40 -2.23 -5.86
CA ALA A 65 6.32 -1.43 -5.31
C ALA A 65 5.87 -1.98 -3.96
N VAL A 66 6.07 -1.18 -2.91
CA VAL A 66 5.95 -1.62 -1.51
C VAL A 66 4.82 -0.84 -0.83
N ASP A 67 3.82 -1.53 -0.24
CA ASP A 67 3.15 -1.16 1.04
C ASP A 67 2.07 -2.17 1.57
N PRO A 68 2.40 -3.40 2.07
CA PRO A 68 3.71 -4.05 2.12
C PRO A 68 4.21 -4.49 0.75
N TYR A 69 3.36 -5.00 -0.14
CA TYR A 69 3.63 -5.11 -1.57
C TYR A 69 2.36 -4.79 -2.34
N ILE A 70 2.49 -4.02 -3.42
CA ILE A 70 1.37 -3.62 -4.27
C ILE A 70 1.30 -4.58 -5.45
N SER A 71 0.17 -5.27 -5.62
CA SER A 71 -0.10 -6.16 -6.75
C SER A 71 -0.93 -5.49 -7.83
N GLU A 72 -0.96 -6.05 -9.03
CA GLU A 72 -1.77 -5.60 -10.16
C GLU A 72 -1.63 -4.12 -10.56
N ALA A 73 -0.54 -3.46 -10.17
CA ALA A 73 -0.26 -2.09 -10.56
C ALA A 73 0.31 -2.03 -11.98
N GLN A 74 0.45 -0.83 -12.52
CA GLN A 74 1.22 -0.58 -13.73
C GLN A 74 1.92 0.76 -13.61
N PHE A 75 3.17 0.82 -14.05
CA PHE A 75 4.01 1.99 -13.99
C PHE A 75 4.53 2.37 -15.38
N CYS A 76 4.88 3.63 -15.56
CA CYS A 76 5.59 4.14 -16.73
C CYS A 76 6.84 4.91 -16.28
N ILE A 77 7.88 4.96 -17.14
CA ILE A 77 8.97 5.91 -16.96
C ILE A 77 8.69 7.14 -17.82
N ASP A 78 8.53 8.30 -17.19
CA ASP A 78 8.28 9.58 -17.87
C ASP A 78 9.59 10.07 -18.51
N THR A 79 9.84 9.66 -19.75
CA THR A 79 11.14 9.89 -20.41
C THR A 79 11.35 11.35 -20.80
N ASN A 80 10.28 12.12 -20.99
CA ASN A 80 10.36 13.52 -21.39
C ASN A 80 10.15 14.50 -20.22
N LYS A 81 9.87 13.98 -19.02
CA LYS A 81 9.68 14.73 -17.76
C LYS A 81 8.51 15.71 -17.82
N ASN A 82 7.43 15.34 -18.52
CA ASN A 82 6.24 16.19 -18.64
C ASN A 82 5.22 15.99 -17.52
N GLY A 83 5.44 15.02 -16.62
CA GLY A 83 4.57 14.71 -15.50
C GLY A 83 3.41 13.77 -15.84
N SER A 84 3.45 13.11 -17.00
CA SER A 84 2.42 12.18 -17.48
C SER A 84 3.03 11.02 -18.26
N CYS A 85 2.28 9.93 -18.40
CA CYS A 85 2.71 8.78 -19.20
C CYS A 85 2.27 8.93 -20.66
N ASP A 86 3.22 9.07 -21.56
CA ASP A 86 2.96 9.21 -22.99
C ASP A 86 2.94 7.85 -23.70
N GLN A 87 1.73 7.47 -24.16
CA GLN A 87 1.53 6.23 -24.91
C GLN A 87 2.40 6.20 -26.18
N GLY A 88 3.24 5.17 -26.29
CA GLY A 88 4.07 4.90 -27.46
C GLY A 88 5.49 5.48 -27.41
N THR A 89 5.81 6.33 -26.44
CA THR A 89 7.19 6.79 -26.19
C THR A 89 7.74 6.32 -24.86
N ASP A 90 6.91 6.30 -23.82
CA ASP A 90 7.34 5.87 -22.50
C ASP A 90 7.29 4.34 -22.39
N PRO A 91 8.28 3.72 -21.73
CA PRO A 91 8.24 2.31 -21.41
C PRO A 91 7.24 2.07 -20.28
N TYR A 92 6.52 0.94 -20.35
CA TYR A 92 5.54 0.52 -19.35
C TYR A 92 6.02 -0.78 -18.69
N SER A 93 5.71 -0.91 -17.41
CA SER A 93 6.09 -2.08 -16.63
C SER A 93 5.13 -3.25 -16.88
N THR A 94 5.64 -4.46 -16.74
CA THR A 94 4.85 -5.69 -16.59
C THR A 94 5.05 -6.24 -15.18
N GLU A 95 3.96 -6.65 -14.52
CA GLU A 95 4.03 -7.30 -13.21
C GLU A 95 4.76 -8.64 -13.31
N ASP A 96 5.64 -8.91 -12.34
CA ASP A 96 6.21 -10.23 -12.12
C ASP A 96 5.31 -10.98 -11.11
N THR A 97 4.48 -11.87 -11.63
CA THR A 97 3.51 -12.61 -10.81
C THR A 97 4.15 -13.61 -9.85
N ASP A 98 5.42 -13.96 -10.06
CA ASP A 98 6.15 -14.89 -9.21
C ASP A 98 6.86 -14.17 -8.04
N ASN A 99 7.04 -12.85 -8.15
CA ASN A 99 7.74 -12.03 -7.16
C ASN A 99 6.84 -10.87 -6.69
N PRO A 100 6.22 -10.98 -5.50
CA PRO A 100 5.28 -9.97 -4.99
C PRO A 100 5.81 -8.54 -5.06
N GLY A 101 5.01 -7.65 -5.65
CA GLY A 101 5.34 -6.22 -5.76
C GLY A 101 6.42 -5.89 -6.79
N GLN A 102 6.97 -6.87 -7.52
CA GLN A 102 7.98 -6.60 -8.55
C GLN A 102 7.35 -6.34 -9.92
N TYR A 103 7.93 -5.38 -10.63
CA TYR A 103 7.53 -5.05 -11.99
C TYR A 103 8.76 -4.80 -12.85
N THR A 104 8.75 -5.30 -14.09
CA THR A 104 9.90 -5.25 -14.99
C THR A 104 9.62 -4.37 -16.20
N PHE A 105 10.59 -3.55 -16.55
CA PHE A 105 10.68 -2.85 -17.83
C PHE A 105 11.69 -3.58 -18.71
N GLN A 106 11.18 -4.37 -19.65
CA GLN A 106 12.02 -5.17 -20.55
C GLN A 106 12.90 -4.27 -21.41
N ASP A 107 14.15 -4.70 -21.59
CA ASP A 107 15.13 -4.07 -22.47
C ASP A 107 15.37 -2.59 -22.20
N TYR A 108 15.13 -2.17 -20.95
CA TYR A 108 15.19 -0.79 -20.52
C TYR A 108 16.17 -0.60 -19.37
N THR A 109 17.06 0.38 -19.51
CA THR A 109 17.86 0.91 -18.41
C THR A 109 17.93 2.41 -18.55
N PRO A 110 17.55 3.19 -17.52
CA PRO A 110 17.57 4.63 -17.62
C PRO A 110 19.01 5.12 -17.78
N THR A 111 19.27 6.04 -18.71
CA THR A 111 20.61 6.64 -18.89
C THR A 111 20.79 7.94 -18.10
N THR A 112 19.69 8.46 -17.55
CA THR A 112 19.62 9.64 -16.70
C THR A 112 18.59 9.39 -15.60
N ASP A 113 18.59 10.19 -14.55
CA ASP A 113 17.51 10.14 -13.54
C ASP A 113 16.17 10.55 -14.19
N LEU A 114 15.18 9.67 -14.06
CA LEU A 114 13.85 9.83 -14.67
C LEU A 114 12.74 9.59 -13.64
N PRO A 115 11.62 10.33 -13.72
CA PRO A 115 10.44 10.04 -12.92
C PRO A 115 9.84 8.69 -13.31
N ILE A 116 9.34 7.98 -12.31
CA ILE A 116 8.45 6.82 -12.49
C ILE A 116 7.08 7.17 -11.94
N LEU A 117 6.05 6.93 -12.74
CA LEU A 117 4.67 7.29 -12.45
C LEU A 117 3.78 6.06 -12.44
N THR A 118 2.77 6.08 -11.58
CA THR A 118 1.69 5.09 -11.59
C THR A 118 0.75 5.36 -12.77
N VAL A 119 0.47 4.32 -13.54
CA VAL A 119 -0.59 4.24 -14.56
C VAL A 119 -1.85 3.62 -13.97
N LYS A 120 -1.69 2.54 -13.19
CA LYS A 120 -2.73 1.85 -12.43
C LYS A 120 -2.22 1.63 -11.01
N ALA A 121 -2.93 2.13 -10.00
CA ALA A 121 -2.50 2.10 -8.59
C ALA A 121 -2.31 0.69 -8.01
N GLY A 122 -2.99 -0.31 -8.59
CA GLY A 122 -2.92 -1.68 -8.11
C GLY A 122 -3.72 -1.91 -6.84
N MET A 123 -3.34 -2.96 -6.12
CA MET A 123 -4.03 -3.44 -4.93
C MET A 123 -3.06 -3.70 -3.78
N HIS A 124 -3.52 -3.50 -2.57
CA HIS A 124 -2.86 -3.96 -1.35
C HIS A 124 -3.90 -4.63 -0.45
N ASN A 125 -3.55 -5.79 0.11
CA ASN A 125 -4.48 -6.60 0.90
C ASN A 125 -5.85 -6.80 0.21
N GLY A 126 -5.86 -7.08 -1.10
CA GLY A 126 -7.10 -7.31 -1.85
C GLY A 126 -8.01 -6.09 -2.00
N LYS A 127 -7.52 -4.87 -1.73
CA LYS A 127 -8.24 -3.61 -1.93
C LYS A 127 -7.50 -2.71 -2.90
N ASP A 128 -8.25 -1.88 -3.62
CA ASP A 128 -7.66 -0.82 -4.43
C ASP A 128 -6.74 0.04 -3.58
N TYR A 129 -5.50 0.18 -4.02
CA TYR A 129 -4.53 0.99 -3.31
C TYR A 129 -4.86 2.47 -3.48
N ALA A 130 -4.90 3.20 -2.37
CA ALA A 130 -5.46 4.55 -2.34
C ALA A 130 -4.50 5.65 -2.82
N LEU A 131 -3.22 5.33 -3.05
CA LEU A 131 -2.20 6.27 -3.54
C LEU A 131 -1.73 5.90 -4.94
N GLU A 132 -1.35 6.92 -5.71
CA GLU A 132 -0.54 6.75 -6.92
C GLU A 132 0.93 6.80 -6.51
N LEU A 133 1.62 5.66 -6.50
CA LEU A 133 3.05 5.62 -6.18
C LEU A 133 3.87 6.32 -7.26
N LYS A 134 4.85 7.11 -6.80
CA LYS A 134 5.77 7.83 -7.67
C LYS A 134 7.17 7.80 -7.08
N GLY A 135 8.15 8.09 -7.92
CA GLY A 135 9.53 8.12 -7.49
C GLY A 135 10.48 8.54 -8.59
N THR A 136 11.75 8.20 -8.43
CA THR A 136 12.80 8.45 -9.41
C THR A 136 13.58 7.16 -9.61
N VAL A 137 13.80 6.80 -10.87
CA VAL A 137 14.73 5.74 -11.24
C VAL A 137 16.09 6.38 -11.53
N THR A 138 17.13 5.92 -10.84
CA THR A 138 18.48 6.49 -10.96
C THR A 138 19.16 6.03 -12.24
N ALA A 139 19.93 6.92 -12.86
CA ALA A 139 20.73 6.63 -14.05
C ALA A 139 21.59 5.37 -13.88
N ASN A 140 21.50 4.46 -14.84
CA ASN A 140 22.20 3.19 -14.92
C ASN A 140 21.85 2.19 -13.81
N SER A 141 20.79 2.44 -13.03
CA SER A 141 20.28 1.47 -12.06
C SER A 141 19.44 0.41 -12.77
N GLU A 142 19.62 -0.83 -12.37
CA GLU A 142 18.79 -1.98 -12.78
C GLU A 142 17.66 -2.23 -11.78
N THR A 143 17.67 -1.55 -10.63
CA THR A 143 16.66 -1.69 -9.59
C THR A 143 16.16 -0.34 -9.09
N ALA A 144 14.89 -0.24 -8.73
CA ALA A 144 14.38 0.88 -7.94
C ALA A 144 13.29 0.42 -6.97
N VAL A 145 13.16 1.11 -5.84
CA VAL A 145 12.05 0.91 -4.90
C VAL A 145 11.13 2.11 -5.01
N ILE A 146 9.85 1.86 -5.20
CA ILE A 146 8.80 2.87 -5.13
C ILE A 146 7.87 2.53 -3.97
N ASN A 147 7.67 3.50 -3.10
CA ASN A 147 6.90 3.33 -1.87
C ASN A 147 6.29 4.68 -1.45
N PRO A 148 5.50 4.74 -0.37
CA PRO A 148 4.94 6.00 0.09
C PRO A 148 5.99 7.08 0.41
N ALA A 149 7.17 6.70 0.91
CA ALA A 149 8.22 7.66 1.23
C ALA A 149 8.87 8.27 -0.02
N THR A 150 9.18 7.47 -1.03
CA THR A 150 9.67 8.00 -2.32
C THR A 150 8.61 8.86 -3.00
N THR A 151 7.34 8.46 -2.89
CA THR A 151 6.19 9.22 -3.41
C THR A 151 6.10 10.59 -2.73
N ALA A 152 6.33 10.67 -1.42
CA ALA A 152 6.32 11.93 -0.69
C ALA A 152 7.41 12.88 -1.17
N THR A 153 8.63 12.39 -1.36
CA THR A 153 9.74 13.21 -1.88
C THR A 153 9.47 13.72 -3.30
N HIS A 154 8.84 12.88 -4.14
CA HIS A 154 8.49 13.25 -5.51
C HIS A 154 7.34 14.28 -5.56
N ASP A 155 6.20 13.98 -4.93
CA ASP A 155 4.98 14.77 -5.10
C ASP A 155 4.92 16.03 -4.26
N LYS A 156 5.66 16.07 -3.14
CA LYS A 156 5.64 17.22 -2.24
C LYS A 156 6.77 18.20 -2.47
N GLY A 157 7.65 17.94 -3.44
CA GLY A 157 8.77 18.82 -3.76
C GLY A 157 9.70 19.01 -2.56
N VAL A 158 9.87 17.98 -1.75
CA VAL A 158 10.80 17.92 -0.61
C VAL A 158 11.91 16.93 -0.94
N THR A 159 13.12 17.23 -0.50
CA THR A 159 14.26 16.31 -0.61
C THR A 159 14.10 15.12 0.33
N GLY A 160 14.88 14.05 0.10
CA GLY A 160 14.96 12.92 1.01
C GLY A 160 15.34 13.36 2.44
N ALA A 161 16.36 14.22 2.55
CA ALA A 161 16.79 14.80 3.82
C ALA A 161 15.67 15.56 4.55
N GLU A 162 14.88 16.36 3.83
CA GLU A 162 13.75 17.10 4.42
C GLU A 162 12.62 16.17 4.86
N TRP A 163 12.30 15.14 4.06
CA TRP A 163 11.29 14.15 4.45
C TRP A 163 11.72 13.36 5.69
N VAL A 164 13.00 12.94 5.73
CA VAL A 164 13.59 12.30 6.92
C VAL A 164 13.56 13.23 8.13
N ALA A 165 13.83 14.52 7.96
CA ALA A 165 13.78 15.50 9.05
C ALA A 165 12.35 15.68 9.61
N ILE A 166 11.34 15.65 8.73
CA ILE A 166 9.93 15.64 9.11
C ILE A 166 9.59 14.36 9.90
N LEU A 167 9.93 13.18 9.38
CA LEU A 167 9.64 11.92 10.06
C LEU A 167 10.37 11.82 11.41
N ASN A 168 11.64 12.22 11.47
CA ASN A 168 12.45 12.17 12.68
C ASN A 168 11.97 13.10 13.80
N GLN A 169 10.96 13.96 13.59
CA GLN A 169 10.21 14.58 14.69
C GLN A 169 9.56 13.54 15.61
N PHE A 170 9.33 12.33 15.08
CA PHE A 170 8.67 11.21 15.74
C PHE A 170 9.57 9.97 15.81
N SER A 171 10.90 10.13 15.87
CA SER A 171 11.86 9.02 15.88
C SER A 171 11.60 7.98 16.98
N ASP A 172 11.06 8.42 18.11
CA ASP A 172 10.66 7.53 19.22
C ASP A 172 9.55 6.54 18.82
N GLN A 173 8.67 6.92 17.89
CA GLN A 173 7.64 6.04 17.34
C GLN A 173 8.23 4.99 16.39
N PHE A 174 9.33 5.32 15.71
CA PHE A 174 10.03 4.39 14.83
C PHE A 174 10.97 3.46 15.60
N GLY A 175 11.51 3.92 16.74
CA GLY A 175 12.49 3.19 17.54
C GLY A 175 13.93 3.38 17.06
N THR A 176 14.15 4.22 16.05
CA THR A 176 15.46 4.64 15.54
C THR A 176 15.35 5.99 14.87
N VAL A 177 16.49 6.67 14.70
CA VAL A 177 16.62 7.80 13.80
C VAL A 177 16.73 7.26 12.38
N LEU A 178 15.85 7.73 11.49
CA LEU A 178 15.84 7.37 10.08
C LEU A 178 16.90 8.15 9.30
N THR A 179 17.36 7.58 8.20
CA THR A 179 18.29 8.18 7.24
C THR A 179 17.69 8.22 5.84
N GLU A 180 18.28 8.99 4.92
CA GLU A 180 17.80 9.04 3.53
C GLU A 180 17.86 7.68 2.83
N ALA A 181 18.83 6.86 3.19
CA ALA A 181 18.94 5.50 2.65
C ALA A 181 17.74 4.63 3.03
N ASP A 182 17.09 4.88 4.16
CA ASP A 182 15.93 4.10 4.58
C ASP A 182 14.70 4.34 3.69
N LEU A 183 14.62 5.49 3.00
CA LEU A 183 13.47 5.83 2.14
C LEU A 183 13.36 4.93 0.91
N THR A 184 14.46 4.37 0.44
CA THR A 184 14.55 3.60 -0.82
C THR A 184 14.83 2.12 -0.59
N VAL A 185 14.65 1.63 0.63
CA VAL A 185 14.86 0.22 0.97
C VAL A 185 13.51 -0.49 1.04
N ASP A 186 13.45 -1.68 0.45
CA ASP A 186 12.38 -2.64 0.70
C ASP A 186 12.60 -3.29 2.10
N PRO A 187 11.72 -3.04 3.09
CA PRO A 187 11.87 -3.62 4.41
C PRO A 187 11.55 -5.11 4.47
N LEU A 188 10.95 -5.69 3.43
CA LEU A 188 10.47 -7.07 3.40
C LEU A 188 11.25 -7.96 2.43
N ALA A 189 12.27 -7.42 1.77
CA ALA A 189 13.14 -8.16 0.86
C ALA A 189 13.63 -9.47 1.50
N ASP A 190 13.39 -10.59 0.82
CA ASP A 190 13.71 -11.97 1.24
C ASP A 190 13.04 -12.46 2.54
N LEU A 191 12.17 -11.65 3.15
CA LEU A 191 11.56 -11.91 4.46
C LEU A 191 10.04 -12.15 4.38
N TYR A 192 9.40 -11.86 3.25
CA TYR A 192 7.93 -11.82 3.13
C TYR A 192 7.24 -13.12 3.56
N ASP A 193 7.73 -14.27 3.12
CA ASP A 193 7.20 -15.59 3.48
C ASP A 193 7.92 -16.23 4.68
N GLN A 194 8.90 -15.54 5.27
CA GLN A 194 9.62 -16.02 6.47
C GLN A 194 8.83 -15.75 7.74
N ASP A 195 9.26 -16.36 8.85
CA ASP A 195 8.70 -16.05 10.18
C ASP A 195 8.90 -14.56 10.49
N HIS A 196 7.85 -13.87 10.92
CA HIS A 196 7.92 -12.47 11.33
C HIS A 196 8.97 -12.20 12.41
N ALA A 197 9.36 -13.20 13.19
CA ALA A 197 10.42 -13.11 14.19
C ALA A 197 11.81 -12.85 13.59
N GLU A 198 11.98 -13.05 12.27
CA GLU A 198 13.22 -12.74 11.54
C GLU A 198 13.35 -11.25 11.20
N LEU A 199 12.28 -10.46 11.34
CA LEU A 199 12.33 -9.02 11.14
C LEU A 199 13.26 -8.37 12.15
N SER A 200 14.32 -7.73 11.66
CA SER A 200 15.19 -6.92 12.50
C SER A 200 14.47 -5.64 12.97
N SER A 201 15.01 -5.00 14.00
CA SER A 201 14.52 -3.68 14.43
C SER A 201 14.58 -2.64 13.30
N ALA A 202 15.53 -2.76 12.36
CA ALA A 202 15.62 -1.89 11.21
C ALA A 202 14.48 -2.16 10.21
N ASN A 203 14.12 -3.43 9.96
CA ASN A 203 12.96 -3.78 9.13
C ASN A 203 11.66 -3.22 9.72
N ILE A 204 11.46 -3.41 11.03
CA ILE A 204 10.29 -2.89 11.76
C ILE A 204 10.23 -1.35 11.68
N SER A 205 11.35 -0.67 11.88
CA SER A 205 11.42 0.79 11.79
C SER A 205 11.02 1.31 10.41
N ARG A 206 11.48 0.63 9.35
CA ARG A 206 11.16 0.98 7.96
C ARG A 206 9.70 0.67 7.60
N LEU A 207 9.12 -0.41 8.12
CA LEU A 207 7.68 -0.67 7.98
C LEU A 207 6.84 0.45 8.61
N ARG A 208 7.20 0.86 9.84
CA ARG A 208 6.53 1.99 10.51
C ARG A 208 6.64 3.27 9.69
N MET A 209 7.83 3.55 9.15
CA MET A 209 8.07 4.69 8.27
C MET A 209 7.19 4.66 7.02
N GLN A 210 7.08 3.52 6.34
CA GLN A 210 6.27 3.38 5.13
C GLN A 210 4.78 3.57 5.43
N MET A 211 4.24 2.87 6.43
CA MET A 211 2.84 3.01 6.89
C MET A 211 2.50 4.44 7.31
N THR A 212 3.43 5.09 8.02
CA THR A 212 3.26 6.49 8.43
C THR A 212 3.25 7.41 7.22
N SER A 213 4.18 7.21 6.27
CA SER A 213 4.25 7.99 5.04
C SER A 213 3.00 7.82 4.18
N TYR A 214 2.46 6.60 4.07
CA TYR A 214 1.20 6.30 3.42
C TYR A 214 0.05 7.08 4.06
N ALA A 215 -0.10 6.96 5.37
CA ALA A 215 -1.19 7.61 6.10
C ALA A 215 -1.13 9.14 5.93
N ILE A 216 0.07 9.73 6.04
CA ILE A 216 0.28 11.17 5.83
C ILE A 216 -0.11 11.57 4.41
N LEU A 217 0.42 10.89 3.39
CA LEU A 217 0.13 11.22 1.99
C LEU A 217 -1.35 11.14 1.67
N ARG A 218 -2.02 10.12 2.20
CA ARG A 218 -3.46 9.94 2.03
C ARG A 218 -4.23 11.11 2.63
N ILE A 219 -3.88 11.57 3.83
CA ILE A 219 -4.46 12.79 4.41
C ILE A 219 -4.14 14.03 3.57
N LEU A 220 -2.92 14.13 3.05
CA LEU A 220 -2.54 15.25 2.20
C LEU A 220 -3.32 15.32 0.88
N GLN A 221 -3.98 14.23 0.46
CA GLN A 221 -4.83 14.19 -0.72
C GLN A 221 -6.29 14.60 -0.45
N SER A 222 -6.73 14.65 0.81
CA SER A 222 -8.16 14.76 1.16
C SER A 222 -8.80 16.10 0.80
N THR A 223 -8.04 17.19 0.86
CA THR A 223 -8.53 18.55 0.60
C THR A 223 -7.54 19.33 -0.25
N GLN A 224 -8.03 20.34 -0.99
CA GLN A 224 -7.14 21.16 -1.79
C GLN A 224 -6.08 21.86 -0.94
N SER A 225 -6.46 22.38 0.23
CA SER A 225 -5.54 23.05 1.16
C SER A 225 -4.40 22.15 1.63
N PHE A 226 -4.63 20.84 1.79
CA PHE A 226 -3.55 19.91 2.10
C PHE A 226 -2.76 19.47 0.87
N ARG A 227 -3.41 19.36 -0.29
CA ARG A 227 -2.71 19.06 -1.55
C ARG A 227 -1.68 20.13 -1.90
N ASP A 228 -2.01 21.40 -1.63
CA ASP A 228 -1.16 22.56 -1.88
C ASP A 228 0.03 22.67 -0.91
N LEU A 229 0.06 21.91 0.20
CA LEU A 229 1.22 21.84 1.09
C LEU A 229 2.36 21.13 0.38
N THR A 230 3.43 21.87 0.11
CA THR A 230 4.63 21.41 -0.61
C THR A 230 5.86 22.14 -0.09
N GLY A 231 7.05 21.57 -0.27
CA GLY A 231 8.34 22.18 0.08
C GLY A 231 8.34 22.78 1.48
N THR A 232 8.64 24.08 1.56
CA THR A 232 8.76 24.81 2.83
C THR A 232 7.47 24.91 3.64
N THR A 233 6.29 24.98 3.01
CA THR A 233 5.02 25.08 3.75
C THR A 233 4.63 23.76 4.40
N LEU A 234 4.95 22.64 3.74
CA LEU A 234 4.81 21.32 4.34
C LEU A 234 5.77 21.15 5.52
N ILE A 235 7.05 21.50 5.34
CA ILE A 235 8.06 21.39 6.41
C ILE A 235 7.64 22.20 7.64
N ALA A 236 7.23 23.46 7.45
CA ALA A 236 6.79 24.31 8.56
C ALA A 236 5.60 23.68 9.31
N SER A 237 4.58 23.22 8.58
CA SER A 237 3.37 22.58 9.14
C SER A 237 3.64 21.26 9.87
N ALA A 238 4.72 20.58 9.51
CA ALA A 238 5.10 19.26 10.02
C ALA A 238 6.16 19.29 11.13
N THR A 239 6.79 20.45 11.39
CA THR A 239 7.92 20.56 12.35
C THR A 239 7.69 21.58 13.48
N SER A 240 6.69 22.45 13.37
CA SER A 240 6.26 23.34 14.45
C SER A 240 5.17 22.66 15.27
N GLY A 241 5.50 22.27 16.51
CA GLY A 241 4.55 21.81 17.52
C GLY A 241 4.29 22.86 18.62
N GLU A 242 4.72 24.11 18.39
CA GLU A 242 4.69 25.23 19.34
C GLU A 242 4.25 26.55 18.69
N GLY A 243 3.38 26.52 17.68
CA GLY A 243 2.72 27.70 17.15
C GLY A 243 1.54 28.14 18.03
N ASP A 244 1.30 29.45 18.05
CA ASP A 244 0.40 30.18 18.96
C ASP A 244 -1.11 29.85 18.80
N GLY A 245 -1.47 28.70 18.22
CA GLY A 245 -2.85 28.29 17.95
C GLY A 245 -3.44 28.82 16.63
N ASP A 246 -2.69 29.65 15.89
CA ASP A 246 -3.11 30.17 14.59
C ASP A 246 -2.41 29.42 13.44
N SER A 247 -3.19 28.59 12.75
CA SER A 247 -3.06 28.16 11.34
C SER A 247 -1.73 27.59 10.78
N GLU A 248 -0.62 27.56 11.50
CA GLU A 248 0.67 27.05 11.03
C GLU A 248 1.04 25.69 11.65
N ASP A 249 0.47 25.33 12.82
CA ASP A 249 0.63 24.03 13.50
C ASP A 249 -0.31 22.93 12.95
N LYS A 250 -0.47 22.85 11.62
CA LYS A 250 -1.61 22.11 11.08
C LYS A 250 -1.41 20.60 11.01
N LEU A 251 -0.22 20.12 10.66
CA LEU A 251 -0.02 18.72 10.33
C LEU A 251 0.67 17.93 11.44
N TYR A 252 1.56 18.57 12.22
CA TYR A 252 2.37 17.92 13.26
C TYR A 252 1.57 16.95 14.15
N LYS A 253 0.46 17.41 14.75
CA LYS A 253 -0.34 16.58 15.67
C LYS A 253 -1.05 15.42 14.99
N ILE A 254 -1.44 15.57 13.73
CA ILE A 254 -1.98 14.46 12.94
C ILE A 254 -0.87 13.45 12.66
N MET A 255 0.31 13.91 12.23
CA MET A 255 1.46 13.04 11.96
C MET A 255 1.94 12.30 13.20
N GLU A 256 1.92 12.95 14.37
CA GLU A 256 2.22 12.33 15.66
C GLU A 256 1.28 11.16 15.94
N GLN A 257 -0.04 11.37 15.80
CA GLN A 257 -1.04 10.34 16.04
C GLN A 257 -0.97 9.19 15.01
N LEU A 258 -0.69 9.50 13.73
CA LEU A 258 -0.51 8.49 12.69
C LEU A 258 0.78 7.67 12.90
N SER A 259 1.87 8.32 13.34
CA SER A 259 3.12 7.64 13.69
C SER A 259 2.93 6.74 14.91
N GLU A 260 2.18 7.18 15.92
CA GLU A 260 1.80 6.35 17.07
C GLU A 260 0.93 5.16 16.63
N ALA A 261 -0.02 5.36 15.70
CA ALA A 261 -0.82 4.29 15.15
C ALA A 261 0.06 3.23 14.47
N ALA A 262 0.99 3.66 13.61
CA ALA A 262 1.95 2.77 12.95
C ALA A 262 2.80 2.01 13.97
N ASN A 263 3.36 2.69 14.96
CA ASN A 263 4.14 2.04 16.02
C ASN A 263 3.37 0.90 16.70
N LYS A 264 2.12 1.16 17.10
CA LYS A 264 1.25 0.15 17.74
C LYS A 264 0.82 -0.98 16.80
N ALA A 265 0.60 -0.67 15.52
CA ALA A 265 0.15 -1.65 14.53
C ALA A 265 1.23 -2.70 14.23
N VAL A 266 2.50 -2.27 14.15
CA VAL A 266 3.69 -3.14 14.00
C VAL A 266 4.46 -3.28 15.32
N ASP A 267 3.76 -3.41 16.43
CA ASP A 267 4.37 -3.76 17.73
C ASP A 267 4.47 -5.30 17.87
N PRO A 268 5.68 -5.89 17.89
CA PRO A 268 5.85 -7.34 18.07
C PRO A 268 5.22 -7.87 19.37
N ALA A 269 5.07 -7.04 20.41
CA ALA A 269 4.41 -7.46 21.65
C ALA A 269 2.92 -7.76 21.45
N ALA A 270 2.25 -7.05 20.55
CA ALA A 270 0.84 -7.32 20.22
C ALA A 270 0.66 -8.67 19.51
N PHE A 271 1.62 -9.08 18.69
CA PHE A 271 1.64 -10.40 18.04
C PHE A 271 2.02 -11.52 19.02
N THR A 272 2.83 -11.22 20.03
CA THR A 272 3.10 -12.16 21.13
C THR A 272 1.83 -12.54 21.89
N LEU A 273 0.82 -11.66 21.98
CA LEU A 273 -0.49 -12.02 22.55
C LEU A 273 -1.22 -13.08 21.72
N PHE A 274 -1.15 -12.97 20.38
CA PHE A 274 -1.69 -13.99 19.49
C PHE A 274 -0.94 -15.33 19.63
N LEU A 275 0.39 -15.31 19.65
CA LEU A 275 1.20 -16.53 19.73
C LEU A 275 1.05 -17.28 21.08
N ASN A 276 0.59 -16.58 22.12
CA ASN A 276 0.26 -17.18 23.42
C ASN A 276 -1.23 -17.52 23.59
N ASP A 277 -2.07 -17.21 22.59
CA ASP A 277 -3.49 -17.49 22.62
C ASP A 277 -3.77 -18.99 22.50
N THR A 278 -4.78 -19.47 23.24
CA THR A 278 -5.14 -20.89 23.26
C THR A 278 -5.46 -21.45 21.88
N ALA A 279 -6.07 -20.67 20.99
CA ALA A 279 -6.39 -21.11 19.63
C ALA A 279 -5.13 -21.46 18.84
N TYR A 280 -4.05 -20.70 19.01
CA TYR A 280 -2.76 -20.97 18.38
C TYR A 280 -1.99 -22.07 19.12
N THR A 281 -1.92 -22.01 20.46
CA THR A 281 -1.13 -22.96 21.24
C THR A 281 -1.70 -24.38 21.26
N ASN A 282 -2.99 -24.56 20.95
CA ASN A 282 -3.62 -25.87 20.84
C ASN A 282 -3.27 -26.59 19.52
N ILE A 283 -2.74 -25.89 18.52
CA ILE A 283 -2.19 -26.52 17.31
C ILE A 283 -0.92 -27.27 17.69
N PRO A 284 -0.76 -28.57 17.40
CA PRO A 284 0.43 -29.33 17.79
C PRO A 284 1.70 -28.73 17.18
N ILE A 285 2.74 -28.54 18.01
CA ILE A 285 4.00 -27.87 17.61
C ILE A 285 4.68 -28.52 16.39
N THR A 286 4.45 -29.81 16.15
CA THR A 286 5.03 -30.55 15.01
C THR A 286 4.45 -30.16 13.66
N VAL A 287 3.28 -29.51 13.64
CA VAL A 287 2.57 -29.09 12.42
C VAL A 287 2.08 -27.65 12.52
N ARG A 288 2.54 -26.90 13.52
CA ARG A 288 2.11 -25.52 13.75
C ARG A 288 2.89 -24.60 12.80
N PRO A 289 2.23 -23.89 11.88
CA PRO A 289 2.86 -22.91 11.03
C PRO A 289 3.37 -21.73 11.87
N ALA A 290 4.47 -21.14 11.41
CA ALA A 290 4.92 -19.85 11.92
C ALA A 290 3.93 -18.75 11.51
N LEU A 291 3.91 -17.65 12.25
CA LEU A 291 3.27 -16.42 11.76
C LEU A 291 4.24 -15.76 10.79
N THR A 292 3.83 -15.61 9.53
CA THR A 292 4.72 -15.07 8.50
C THR A 292 4.81 -13.54 8.56
N THR A 293 5.87 -12.98 7.97
CA THR A 293 5.99 -11.53 7.75
C THR A 293 4.85 -10.98 6.89
N LYS A 294 4.34 -11.78 5.94
CA LYS A 294 3.12 -11.49 5.17
C LYS A 294 1.92 -11.28 6.08
N ASP A 295 1.64 -12.21 7.00
CA ASP A 295 0.53 -12.06 7.96
C ASP A 295 0.69 -10.83 8.85
N PHE A 296 1.92 -10.62 9.33
CA PHE A 296 2.28 -9.50 10.20
C PHE A 296 2.04 -8.15 9.52
N SER A 297 2.58 -7.99 8.31
CA SER A 297 2.49 -6.74 7.56
C SER A 297 1.07 -6.47 7.04
N ALA A 298 0.35 -7.49 6.58
CA ALA A 298 -1.05 -7.37 6.18
C ALA A 298 -1.94 -6.96 7.36
N THR A 299 -1.73 -7.55 8.54
CA THR A 299 -2.43 -7.18 9.78
C THR A 299 -2.22 -5.71 10.13
N ALA A 300 -0.97 -5.26 10.14
CA ALA A 300 -0.64 -3.88 10.47
C ALA A 300 -1.22 -2.90 9.45
N MET A 301 -1.12 -3.22 8.15
CA MET A 301 -1.66 -2.35 7.11
C MET A 301 -3.18 -2.23 7.18
N THR A 302 -3.92 -3.33 7.42
CA THR A 302 -5.38 -3.27 7.61
C THR A 302 -5.79 -2.31 8.75
N LEU A 303 -4.99 -2.21 9.81
CA LEU A 303 -5.23 -1.28 10.92
C LEU A 303 -4.95 0.18 10.51
N ILE A 304 -3.86 0.41 9.79
CA ILE A 304 -3.47 1.74 9.32
C ILE A 304 -4.44 2.26 8.26
N ASP A 305 -4.89 1.41 7.34
CA ASP A 305 -5.93 1.74 6.37
C ASP A 305 -7.21 2.22 7.02
N HIS A 306 -7.67 1.51 8.05
CA HIS A 306 -8.89 1.89 8.76
C HIS A 306 -8.78 3.27 9.40
N ILE A 307 -7.69 3.50 10.15
CA ILE A 307 -7.45 4.79 10.82
C ILE A 307 -7.31 5.91 9.79
N THR A 308 -6.56 5.64 8.72
CA THR A 308 -6.30 6.61 7.65
C THR A 308 -7.59 6.94 6.89
N GLU A 309 -8.43 5.95 6.59
CA GLU A 309 -9.70 6.17 5.87
C GLU A 309 -10.72 6.93 6.73
N LEU A 310 -10.79 6.66 8.04
CA LEU A 310 -11.58 7.47 8.97
C LEU A 310 -11.10 8.93 8.97
N ALA A 311 -9.80 9.14 9.12
CA ALA A 311 -9.20 10.47 9.12
C ALA A 311 -9.38 11.20 7.78
N TYR A 312 -9.25 10.49 6.65
CA TYR A 312 -9.47 11.00 5.31
C TYR A 312 -10.91 11.47 5.10
N LYS A 313 -11.90 10.64 5.45
CA LYS A 313 -13.33 11.00 5.34
C LYS A 313 -13.68 12.19 6.22
N GLN A 314 -13.13 12.21 7.43
CA GLN A 314 -13.38 13.28 8.39
C GLN A 314 -12.79 14.60 7.90
N SER A 315 -11.55 14.56 7.41
CA SER A 315 -10.87 15.68 6.76
C SER A 315 -11.65 16.21 5.56
N SER A 316 -12.10 15.33 4.68
CA SER A 316 -12.86 15.69 3.46
C SER A 316 -14.20 16.35 3.80
N THR A 317 -14.88 15.86 4.84
CA THR A 317 -16.20 16.35 5.27
C THR A 317 -16.14 17.69 5.99
N HIS A 318 -15.04 17.95 6.72
CA HIS A 318 -14.88 19.16 7.53
C HIS A 318 -13.83 20.12 6.96
N ALA A 319 -13.61 20.10 5.65
CA ALA A 319 -12.68 20.98 4.93
C ALA A 319 -11.29 21.07 5.59
N GLY A 320 -10.75 19.93 6.03
CA GLY A 320 -9.43 19.85 6.66
C GLY A 320 -9.40 20.32 8.11
N ASN A 321 -10.55 20.35 8.82
CA ASN A 321 -10.58 20.64 10.25
C ASN A 321 -9.76 19.61 11.04
N LEU A 322 -8.65 20.07 11.59
CA LEU A 322 -7.64 19.25 12.24
C LEU A 322 -8.11 18.65 13.55
N THR A 323 -8.82 19.43 14.37
CA THR A 323 -9.40 18.93 15.61
C THR A 323 -10.34 17.79 15.31
N ALA A 324 -11.17 17.92 14.28
CA ALA A 324 -12.08 16.88 13.87
C ALA A 324 -11.35 15.60 13.42
N ILE A 325 -10.20 15.71 12.75
CA ILE A 325 -9.35 14.58 12.36
C ILE A 325 -8.69 13.93 13.58
N ILE A 326 -8.15 14.71 14.51
CA ILE A 326 -7.52 14.18 15.72
C ILE A 326 -8.56 13.46 16.59
N ASP A 327 -9.74 14.05 16.76
CA ASP A 327 -10.85 13.49 17.55
C ASP A 327 -11.33 12.13 17.01
N ILE A 328 -11.15 11.84 15.71
CA ILE A 328 -11.48 10.52 15.14
C ILE A 328 -10.33 9.50 15.26
N ILE A 329 -9.06 9.94 15.24
CA ILE A 329 -7.90 9.04 15.34
C ILE A 329 -7.69 8.59 16.79
N THR A 330 -7.72 9.51 17.75
CA THR A 330 -7.34 9.25 19.14
C THR A 330 -8.09 8.07 19.79
N PRO A 331 -9.42 7.91 19.63
CA PRO A 331 -10.13 6.75 20.19
C PRO A 331 -9.66 5.41 19.59
N GLU A 332 -9.30 5.40 18.30
CA GLU A 332 -8.90 4.18 17.61
C GLU A 332 -7.55 3.65 18.10
N LEU A 333 -6.65 4.54 18.56
CA LEU A 333 -5.34 4.17 19.12
C LEU A 333 -5.42 3.23 20.33
N VAL A 334 -6.53 3.27 21.08
CA VAL A 334 -6.75 2.39 22.24
C VAL A 334 -7.13 0.97 21.81
N HIS A 335 -7.70 0.82 20.62
CA HIS A 335 -8.18 -0.46 20.10
C HIS A 335 -7.15 -1.23 19.29
N ILE A 336 -6.10 -0.56 18.78
CA ILE A 336 -5.09 -1.17 17.88
C ILE A 336 -4.61 -2.51 18.39
N VAL A 337 -4.05 -2.57 19.61
CA VAL A 337 -3.47 -3.83 20.16
C VAL A 337 -4.49 -4.97 20.17
N SER A 338 -5.71 -4.71 20.63
CA SER A 338 -6.77 -5.73 20.67
C SER A 338 -7.18 -6.19 19.28
N ARG A 339 -7.19 -5.28 18.30
CA ARG A 339 -7.55 -5.59 16.92
C ARG A 339 -6.41 -6.29 16.18
N THR A 340 -5.15 -6.00 16.50
CA THR A 340 -3.98 -6.73 15.98
C THR A 340 -4.12 -8.22 16.21
N THR A 341 -4.43 -8.65 17.45
CA THR A 341 -4.62 -10.07 17.76
C THR A 341 -5.78 -10.69 16.95
N GLN A 342 -6.89 -9.97 16.80
CA GLN A 342 -8.06 -10.45 16.07
C GLN A 342 -7.81 -10.58 14.57
N ILE A 343 -7.10 -9.62 13.97
CA ILE A 343 -6.79 -9.62 12.54
C ILE A 343 -5.66 -10.62 12.23
N ALA A 344 -4.64 -10.72 13.08
CA ALA A 344 -3.58 -11.70 12.93
C ALA A 344 -4.13 -13.14 12.91
N LYS A 345 -5.10 -13.46 13.78
CA LYS A 345 -5.81 -14.75 13.76
C LYS A 345 -6.48 -15.04 12.41
N ARG A 346 -7.08 -14.01 11.79
CA ARG A 346 -7.77 -14.12 10.49
C ARG A 346 -6.78 -14.36 9.36
N TYR A 347 -5.75 -13.53 9.24
CA TYR A 347 -4.72 -13.69 8.20
C TYR A 347 -3.98 -15.03 8.33
N PHE A 348 -3.55 -15.37 9.54
CA PHE A 348 -2.90 -16.66 9.81
C PHE A 348 -3.78 -17.83 9.33
N ALA A 349 -5.05 -17.84 9.73
CA ALA A 349 -5.94 -18.92 9.34
C ALA A 349 -6.25 -18.95 7.83
N ALA A 350 -6.38 -17.78 7.20
CA ALA A 350 -6.64 -17.67 5.78
C ALA A 350 -5.45 -18.13 4.91
N ASN A 351 -4.23 -17.78 5.31
CA ASN A 351 -3.00 -18.07 4.55
C ASN A 351 -2.50 -19.50 4.76
N HIS A 352 -2.73 -20.09 5.93
CA HIS A 352 -2.21 -21.43 6.27
C HIS A 352 -3.22 -22.56 6.14
N GLN A 353 -4.49 -22.30 5.81
CA GLN A 353 -5.51 -23.36 5.69
C GLN A 353 -5.13 -24.46 4.69
N ALA A 354 -4.42 -24.11 3.60
CA ALA A 354 -4.01 -25.05 2.57
C ALA A 354 -3.00 -26.10 3.08
N GLU A 355 -2.20 -25.76 4.09
CA GLU A 355 -1.26 -26.69 4.73
C GLU A 355 -1.97 -27.84 5.45
N PHE A 356 -3.25 -27.64 5.80
CA PHE A 356 -4.08 -28.63 6.47
C PHE A 356 -5.13 -29.26 5.54
N ALA A 357 -5.00 -29.09 4.23
CA ALA A 357 -6.00 -29.57 3.27
C ALA A 357 -6.04 -31.11 3.15
N GLU A 358 -4.96 -31.82 3.49
CA GLU A 358 -4.95 -33.28 3.48
C GLU A 358 -5.87 -33.86 4.57
N ASP A 359 -6.69 -34.85 4.21
CA ASP A 359 -7.66 -35.47 5.13
C ASP A 359 -7.01 -36.49 6.10
N THR A 360 -6.12 -35.99 6.95
CA THR A 360 -5.55 -36.75 8.06
C THR A 360 -6.32 -36.47 9.35
N LYS A 361 -6.27 -37.40 10.31
CA LYS A 361 -6.87 -37.14 11.64
C LYS A 361 -6.25 -35.89 12.28
N LEU A 362 -4.94 -35.74 12.16
CA LEU A 362 -4.21 -34.60 12.70
C LEU A 362 -4.71 -33.27 12.12
N ASN A 363 -4.87 -33.20 10.80
CA ASN A 363 -5.34 -31.98 10.13
C ASN A 363 -6.80 -31.67 10.46
N ARG A 364 -7.67 -32.67 10.56
CA ARG A 364 -9.06 -32.46 11.02
C ARG A 364 -9.11 -31.93 12.45
N ASP A 365 -8.25 -32.44 13.35
CA ASP A 365 -8.18 -31.98 14.73
C ASP A 365 -7.68 -30.50 14.77
N VAL A 366 -6.68 -30.13 13.95
CA VAL A 366 -6.19 -28.74 13.81
C VAL A 366 -7.28 -27.81 13.27
N LEU A 367 -7.93 -28.18 12.16
CA LEU A 367 -9.02 -27.39 11.59
C LEU A 367 -10.20 -27.27 12.55
N SER A 368 -10.47 -28.27 13.39
CA SER A 368 -11.47 -28.18 14.45
C SER A 368 -11.09 -27.11 15.47
N VAL A 369 -9.85 -27.09 15.96
CA VAL A 369 -9.34 -26.08 16.89
C VAL A 369 -9.45 -24.67 16.30
N MET A 370 -9.05 -24.49 15.03
CA MET A 370 -9.17 -23.20 14.36
C MET A 370 -10.64 -22.77 14.15
N ASN A 371 -11.55 -23.72 13.93
CA ASN A 371 -12.98 -23.44 13.81
C ASN A 371 -13.68 -23.10 15.14
N ASP A 372 -13.10 -23.48 16.28
CA ASP A 372 -13.63 -23.16 17.61
C ASP A 372 -13.37 -21.69 18.01
N ASP A 373 -12.32 -21.07 17.45
CA ASP A 373 -12.06 -19.63 17.59
C ASP A 373 -12.78 -18.85 16.49
N SER A 374 -13.59 -17.85 16.87
CA SER A 374 -14.40 -17.09 15.91
C SER A 374 -13.57 -16.35 14.86
N HIS A 375 -12.39 -15.84 15.21
CA HIS A 375 -11.56 -15.07 14.30
C HIS A 375 -10.78 -15.97 13.35
N MET A 376 -10.24 -17.07 13.82
CA MET A 376 -9.62 -18.08 12.94
C MET A 376 -10.64 -18.71 11.99
N LYS A 377 -11.87 -18.99 12.49
CA LYS A 377 -12.97 -19.47 11.66
C LYS A 377 -13.33 -18.48 10.55
N GLU A 378 -13.41 -17.18 10.85
CA GLU A 378 -13.61 -16.16 9.81
C GLU A 378 -12.46 -16.16 8.80
N GLY A 379 -11.23 -16.38 9.27
CA GLY A 379 -10.04 -16.58 8.43
C GLY A 379 -10.19 -17.72 7.42
N ILE A 380 -10.51 -18.92 7.90
CA ILE A 380 -10.74 -20.12 7.07
C ILE A 380 -11.83 -19.87 6.02
N ASN A 381 -12.91 -19.19 6.40
CA ASN A 381 -14.05 -18.96 5.50
C ASN A 381 -13.82 -17.81 4.51
N CYS A 382 -12.72 -17.07 4.62
CA CYS A 382 -12.43 -15.94 3.75
C CYS A 382 -11.73 -16.39 2.46
N THR A 383 -12.50 -16.48 1.38
CA THR A 383 -11.99 -16.99 0.09
C THR A 383 -10.98 -16.07 -0.59
N SER A 384 -11.04 -14.76 -0.33
CA SER A 384 -10.04 -13.81 -0.86
C SER A 384 -8.72 -13.87 -0.12
N GLY A 385 -8.72 -14.35 1.13
CA GLY A 385 -7.57 -14.28 2.03
C GLY A 385 -7.31 -12.89 2.63
N TYR A 386 -8.16 -11.90 2.34
CA TYR A 386 -7.93 -10.51 2.72
C TYR A 386 -9.04 -9.92 3.60
N PHE A 387 -8.64 -9.00 4.49
CA PHE A 387 -9.53 -8.42 5.49
C PHE A 387 -9.48 -6.90 5.49
N GLU A 388 -10.62 -6.29 5.82
CA GLU A 388 -10.73 -4.87 6.11
C GLU A 388 -11.36 -4.63 7.48
N ILE A 389 -11.09 -3.46 8.06
CA ILE A 389 -12.01 -2.86 9.02
C ILE A 389 -12.72 -1.73 8.28
N ASN A 390 -14.05 -1.81 8.22
CA ASN A 390 -14.85 -0.76 7.60
C ASN A 390 -15.02 0.45 8.52
N THR A 391 -15.64 1.52 8.03
CA THR A 391 -15.80 2.75 8.83
C THR A 391 -16.77 2.63 10.01
N ASP A 392 -17.53 1.54 10.11
CA ASP A 392 -18.32 1.19 11.31
C ASP A 392 -17.50 0.35 12.32
N SER A 393 -16.18 0.24 12.12
CA SER A 393 -15.26 -0.58 12.90
C SER A 393 -15.57 -2.08 12.88
N LYS A 394 -16.21 -2.57 11.81
CA LYS A 394 -16.45 -4.01 11.61
C LYS A 394 -15.33 -4.62 10.79
N MET A 395 -14.80 -5.74 11.27
CA MET A 395 -13.86 -6.57 10.52
C MET A 395 -14.61 -7.45 9.53
N LEU A 396 -14.24 -7.39 8.25
CA LEU A 396 -14.90 -8.10 7.17
C LEU A 396 -13.87 -8.81 6.29
N CYS A 397 -14.23 -9.98 5.77
CA CYS A 397 -13.53 -10.58 4.63
C CYS A 397 -13.87 -9.76 3.39
N ILE A 398 -12.87 -9.44 2.58
CA ILE A 398 -13.09 -8.74 1.31
C ILE A 398 -13.62 -9.75 0.30
N GLU A 399 -14.75 -9.47 -0.33
CA GLU A 399 -15.27 -10.35 -1.38
C GLU A 399 -14.48 -10.14 -2.67
N THR A 400 -13.99 -11.23 -3.28
CA THR A 400 -13.47 -11.15 -4.65
C THR A 400 -14.66 -10.95 -5.59
N THR A 401 -14.82 -9.74 -6.12
CA THR A 401 -15.66 -9.57 -7.31
C THR A 401 -15.01 -10.37 -8.42
N ALA A 402 -15.57 -11.55 -8.73
CA ALA A 402 -15.23 -12.25 -9.95
C ALA A 402 -15.49 -11.29 -11.11
N THR A 403 -14.42 -10.76 -11.69
CA THR A 403 -14.49 -10.08 -12.98
C THR A 403 -14.96 -11.15 -13.94
N THR A 404 -16.27 -11.19 -14.21
CA THR A 404 -16.81 -11.84 -15.40
C THR A 404 -16.03 -11.25 -16.56
N THR A 405 -15.08 -12.01 -17.09
CA THR A 405 -14.53 -11.79 -18.41
C THR A 405 -15.72 -11.82 -19.34
N ILE A 406 -16.17 -10.64 -19.77
CA ILE A 406 -17.07 -10.55 -20.91
C ILE A 406 -16.21 -10.98 -22.10
N PRO A 407 -16.58 -12.06 -22.80
CA PRO A 407 -15.78 -12.65 -23.88
C PRO A 407 -15.56 -11.71 -25.06
#